data_AF-A0A4Y2BJL4-F1
#
_entry.id   AF-A0A4Y2BJL4-F1
#
_cell.length_a   1.000
_cell.length_b   1.000
_cell.length_c   1.000
_cell.angle_alpha   90.00
_cell.angle_beta   90.00
_cell.angle_gamma   90.00
#
_symmetry.space_group_name_H-M   'P 1'
#
loop_
_entity.id
_entity.type
_entity.pdbx_description
1 polymer ?
#
loop_
_entity_poly.entity_id
_entity_poly.type
_entity_poly.pdbx_seq_one_letter_code
_entity_poly.pdbx_strand_id
1 'polypeptide(L)'
;MQALKTQRKVLRTAFTLCIKNIEAKLQGETAEVGEFSLLQVQLKDKFQRLEDCQQLIAASLLQDEGDESLFETDFVEAEKYHDRFLEVMLHLNLKLTEKVILIDPLPKRNFKLPQL
;
A
#
# COMPACT_ATOMS: atom_id res chain seq x y z
N MET A 1 -21.26 2.24 17.02
CA MET A 1 -19.93 2.90 16.90
C MET A 1 -18.77 2.14 17.57
N GLN A 2 -18.89 1.65 18.81
CA GLN A 2 -17.76 1.06 19.56
C GLN A 2 -17.08 -0.14 18.87
N ALA A 3 -17.86 -1.07 18.32
CA ALA A 3 -17.33 -2.25 17.62
C ALA A 3 -16.46 -1.87 16.42
N LEU A 4 -16.91 -0.92 15.59
CA LEU A 4 -16.16 -0.40 14.44
C LEU A 4 -14.85 0.28 14.88
N LYS A 5 -14.88 1.08 15.95
CA LYS A 5 -13.66 1.71 16.51
C LYS A 5 -12.63 0.66 16.97
N THR A 6 -13.08 -0.42 17.60
CA THR A 6 -12.22 -1.55 17.98
C THR A 6 -11.66 -2.27 16.75
N GLN A 7 -12.49 -2.57 15.76
CA GLN A 7 -12.07 -3.20 14.52
C GLN A 7 -11.03 -2.36 13.79
N ARG A 8 -11.27 -1.05 13.65
CA ARG A 8 -10.31 -0.10 13.05
C ARG A 8 -8.97 -0.13 13.76
N LYS A 9 -8.93 -0.16 15.10
CA LYS A 9 -7.67 -0.25 15.85
C LYS A 9 -6.87 -1.50 15.51
N VAL A 10 -7.53 -2.65 15.39
CA VAL A 10 -6.89 -3.92 14.99
C VAL A 10 -6.36 -3.83 13.56
N LEU A 11 -7.16 -3.30 12.63
CA LEU A 11 -6.77 -3.13 11.23
C LEU A 11 -5.59 -2.17 11.07
N ARG A 12 -5.61 -1.02 11.76
CA ARG A 12 -4.50 -0.06 11.80
C ARG A 12 -3.20 -0.72 12.29
N THR A 13 -3.31 -1.56 13.33
CA THR A 13 -2.16 -2.30 13.87
C THR A 13 -1.60 -3.27 12.83
N ALA A 14 -2.48 -4.08 12.21
CA ALA A 14 -2.09 -5.06 11.21
C ALA A 14 -1.47 -4.41 9.96
N PHE A 15 -2.06 -3.31 9.49
CA PHE A 15 -1.55 -2.51 8.37
C PHE A 15 -0.17 -1.90 8.69
N THR A 16 -0.03 -1.27 9.85
CA THR A 16 1.25 -0.68 10.30
C THR A 16 2.35 -1.72 10.42
N LEU A 17 2.04 -2.91 10.94
CA LEU A 17 3.01 -4.00 11.03
C LEU A 17 3.43 -4.50 9.64
N CYS A 18 2.49 -4.58 8.70
CA CYS A 18 2.76 -4.96 7.32
C CYS A 18 3.71 -3.96 6.64
N ILE A 19 3.45 -2.65 6.80
CA ILE A 19 4.34 -1.59 6.30
C ILE A 19 5.74 -1.72 6.89
N LYS A 20 5.87 -1.86 8.21
CA LYS A 20 7.18 -2.00 8.86
C LYS A 20 7.98 -3.18 8.32
N ASN A 21 7.30 -4.30 8.05
CA ASN A 21 7.93 -5.46 7.42
C ASN A 21 8.39 -5.17 5.98
N ILE A 22 7.56 -4.47 5.19
CA ILE A 22 7.90 -4.06 3.83
C ILE A 22 9.12 -3.13 3.83
N GLU A 23 9.15 -2.14 4.72
CA GLU A 23 10.26 -1.19 4.82
C GLU A 23 11.57 -1.88 5.21
N ALA A 24 11.53 -2.79 6.18
CA ALA A 24 12.69 -3.60 6.54
C ALA A 24 13.19 -4.44 5.34
N LYS A 25 12.27 -4.99 4.55
CA LYS A 25 12.60 -5.76 3.33
C LYS A 25 13.13 -4.88 2.20
N LEU A 26 12.62 -3.65 2.04
CA LEU A 26 13.10 -2.69 1.05
C LEU A 26 14.52 -2.20 1.36
N GLN A 27 14.89 -2.13 2.64
CA GLN A 27 16.25 -1.80 3.10
C GLN A 27 17.24 -2.97 2.97
N GLY A 28 16.74 -4.22 2.93
CA GLY A 28 17.56 -5.41 2.76
C GLY A 28 17.94 -5.68 1.30
N GLU A 29 19.18 -6.10 1.05
CA GLU A 29 19.67 -6.41 -0.31
C GLU A 29 19.20 -7.78 -0.84
N THR A 30 18.69 -8.66 0.04
CA THR A 30 18.49 -10.09 -0.25
C THR A 30 17.06 -10.52 -0.58
N ALA A 31 16.07 -9.63 -0.50
CA ALA A 31 14.66 -10.03 -0.71
C ALA A 31 14.38 -10.36 -2.18
N GLU A 32 13.81 -11.53 -2.47
CA GLU A 32 13.49 -11.99 -3.83
C GLU A 32 12.27 -11.27 -4.43
N VAL A 33 12.15 -11.23 -5.77
CA VAL A 33 11.02 -10.59 -6.48
C VAL A 33 9.68 -11.18 -6.03
N GLY A 34 9.62 -12.50 -5.83
CA GLY A 34 8.40 -13.19 -5.38
C GLY A 34 7.93 -12.74 -4.00
N GLU A 35 8.86 -12.44 -3.08
CA GLU A 35 8.51 -11.90 -1.76
C GLU A 35 7.86 -10.52 -1.88
N PHE A 36 8.43 -9.63 -2.70
CA PHE A 36 7.87 -8.28 -2.89
C PHE A 36 6.48 -8.31 -3.55
N SER A 37 6.25 -9.20 -4.51
CA SER A 37 4.92 -9.40 -5.10
C SER A 37 3.89 -9.86 -4.07
N LEU A 38 4.25 -10.81 -3.21
CA LEU A 38 3.38 -11.27 -2.13
C LEU A 38 3.09 -10.15 -1.14
N LEU A 39 4.12 -9.40 -0.72
CA LEU A 39 3.97 -8.27 0.19
C LEU A 39 3.07 -7.17 -0.41
N GLN A 40 3.13 -6.93 -1.72
CA GLN A 40 2.25 -5.98 -2.40
C GLN A 40 0.78 -6.41 -2.30
N VAL A 41 0.47 -7.68 -2.55
CA VAL A 41 -0.89 -8.22 -2.42
C VAL A 41 -1.38 -8.12 -0.97
N GLN A 42 -0.54 -8.47 -0.02
CA GLN A 42 -0.87 -8.38 1.41
C GLN A 42 -1.11 -6.93 1.86
N LEU A 43 -0.33 -5.98 1.35
CA LEU A 43 -0.52 -4.56 1.65
C LEU A 43 -1.87 -4.06 1.11
N LYS A 44 -2.22 -4.40 -0.13
CA LYS A 44 -3.50 -4.06 -0.75
C LYS A 44 -4.69 -4.62 0.03
N ASP A 45 -4.67 -5.91 0.39
CA ASP A 45 -5.73 -6.54 1.18
C ASP A 45 -5.93 -5.83 2.54
N LYS A 46 -4.84 -5.60 3.27
CA LYS A 46 -4.92 -4.96 4.59
C LYS A 46 -5.40 -3.52 4.49
N PHE A 47 -4.94 -2.79 3.47
CA PHE A 47 -5.36 -1.41 3.24
C PHE A 47 -6.85 -1.37 2.89
N GLN A 48 -7.32 -2.18 1.95
CA GLN A 48 -8.74 -2.21 1.56
C GLN A 48 -9.65 -2.46 2.76
N ARG A 49 -9.32 -3.46 3.59
CA ARG A 49 -10.10 -3.77 4.79
C ARG A 49 -10.10 -2.61 5.80
N LEU A 50 -8.98 -1.91 5.93
CA LEU A 50 -8.88 -0.71 6.77
C LEU A 50 -9.73 0.42 6.20
N GLU A 51 -9.63 0.68 4.90
CA GLU A 51 -10.38 1.70 4.19
C GLU A 51 -11.89 1.48 4.30
N ASP A 52 -12.37 0.25 4.04
CA ASP A 52 -13.79 -0.10 4.20
C ASP A 52 -14.28 0.20 5.63
N CYS A 53 -13.47 -0.15 6.64
CA CYS A 53 -13.80 0.13 8.04
C CYS A 53 -13.82 1.63 8.35
N GLN A 54 -12.90 2.40 7.77
CA GLN A 54 -12.86 3.86 7.91
C GLN A 54 -14.06 4.53 7.24
N GLN A 55 -14.44 4.09 6.04
CA GLN A 55 -15.63 4.58 5.33
C GLN A 55 -16.93 4.30 6.09
N LEU A 56 -17.06 3.12 6.71
CA LEU A 56 -18.21 2.81 7.57
C LEU A 56 -18.27 3.72 8.80
N ILE A 57 -17.13 4.10 9.37
CA ILE A 57 -17.08 5.04 10.50
C ILE A 57 -17.44 6.45 10.03
N ALA A 58 -16.85 6.92 8.94
CA ALA A 58 -17.15 8.21 8.32
C ALA A 58 -18.65 8.35 8.01
N ALA A 59 -19.25 7.34 7.37
CA ALA A 59 -20.69 7.32 7.09
C ALA A 59 -21.54 7.37 8.37
N SER A 60 -21.12 6.67 9.44
CA SER A 60 -21.81 6.71 10.73
C SER A 60 -21.72 8.09 11.39
N LEU A 61 -20.58 8.77 11.27
CA LEU A 61 -20.37 10.11 11.82
C LEU A 61 -21.18 11.17 11.06
N LEU A 62 -21.29 11.04 9.74
CA LEU A 62 -22.12 11.94 8.91
C LEU A 62 -23.62 11.80 9.17
N GLN A 63 -24.07 10.64 9.64
CA GLN A 63 -25.47 10.41 10.03
C GLN A 63 -25.80 10.97 11.42
N ASP A 64 -24.79 11.24 12.23
CA ASP A 64 -24.95 11.84 13.55
C ASP A 64 -24.95 13.37 13.38
N GLU A 65 -26.10 14.03 13.53
CA GLU A 65 -26.26 15.49 13.41
C GLU A 65 -25.45 16.29 14.46
N GLY A 66 -24.70 15.59 15.34
CA GLY A 66 -24.18 16.14 16.58
C GLY A 66 -22.83 16.85 16.53
N ASP A 67 -21.93 16.57 15.58
CA ASP A 67 -20.59 17.18 15.61
C ASP A 67 -19.77 17.00 14.31
N GLU A 68 -19.78 18.01 13.43
CA GLU A 68 -18.94 18.06 12.21
C GLU A 68 -17.44 17.94 12.53
N SER A 69 -17.00 18.41 13.70
CA SER A 69 -15.59 18.37 14.09
C SER A 69 -15.09 16.94 14.34
N LEU A 70 -15.98 16.02 14.75
CA LEU A 70 -15.64 14.62 14.92
C LEU A 70 -15.40 13.93 13.57
N PHE A 71 -16.21 14.25 12.57
CA PHE A 71 -15.99 13.75 11.21
C PHE A 71 -14.65 14.26 10.65
N GLU A 72 -14.41 15.57 10.71
CA GLU A 72 -13.17 16.18 10.19
C GLU A 72 -11.93 15.57 10.84
N THR A 73 -11.94 15.46 12.18
CA THR A 73 -10.84 14.84 12.93
C THR A 73 -10.63 13.38 12.51
N ASP A 74 -11.71 12.62 12.33
CA ASP A 74 -11.63 11.22 11.93
C ASP A 74 -11.10 11.05 10.51
N PHE A 75 -11.55 11.92 9.59
CA PHE A 75 -11.14 11.98 8.20
C PHE A 75 -9.64 12.28 8.08
N VAL A 76 -9.15 13.34 8.74
CA VAL A 76 -7.72 13.69 8.75
C VAL A 76 -6.86 12.54 9.30
N GLU A 77 -7.33 11.83 10.32
CA GLU A 77 -6.63 10.66 10.85
C GLU A 77 -6.64 9.47 9.87
N ALA A 78 -7.70 9.29 9.09
CA ALA A 78 -7.80 8.24 8.08
C ALA A 78 -6.85 8.49 6.89
N GLU A 79 -6.74 9.74 6.45
CA GLU A 79 -5.89 10.14 5.32
C GLU A 79 -4.40 9.81 5.55
N LYS A 80 -3.92 9.89 6.79
CA LYS A 80 -2.54 9.50 7.15
C LYS A 80 -2.21 8.06 6.73
N TYR A 81 -3.19 7.15 6.79
CA TYR A 81 -3.02 5.76 6.38
C TYR A 81 -3.06 5.61 4.86
N HIS A 82 -3.86 6.43 4.17
CA HIS A 82 -3.92 6.49 2.71
C HIS A 82 -2.59 7.01 2.12
N ASP A 83 -2.08 8.12 2.64
CA ASP A 83 -0.77 8.66 2.27
C ASP A 83 0.34 7.62 2.45
N ARG A 84 0.35 6.96 3.61
CA ARG A 84 1.35 5.93 3.89
C ARG A 84 1.23 4.72 2.98
N PHE A 85 0.02 4.31 2.63
CA PHE A 85 -0.22 3.25 1.66
C PHE A 85 0.38 3.61 0.30
N LEU A 86 0.07 4.80 -0.22
CA LEU A 86 0.56 5.26 -1.52
C LEU A 86 2.10 5.33 -1.56
N GLU A 87 2.72 5.90 -0.54
CA GLU A 87 4.18 6.00 -0.41
C GLU A 87 4.86 4.63 -0.47
N VAL A 88 4.39 3.69 0.35
CA VAL A 88 4.98 2.35 0.43
C VAL A 88 4.70 1.53 -0.83
N MET A 89 3.50 1.68 -1.41
CA MET A 89 3.13 1.05 -2.68
C MET A 89 4.02 1.53 -3.83
N LEU A 90 4.33 2.83 -3.89
CA LEU A 90 5.25 3.40 -4.86
C LEU A 90 6.64 2.76 -4.74
N HIS A 91 7.21 2.71 -3.53
CA HIS A 91 8.52 2.11 -3.32
C HIS A 91 8.55 0.61 -3.68
N LEU A 92 7.50 -0.14 -3.34
CA LEU A 92 7.35 -1.54 -3.75
C LEU A 92 7.32 -1.70 -5.28
N ASN A 93 6.53 -0.87 -5.96
CA ASN A 93 6.42 -0.91 -7.42
C ASN A 93 7.77 -0.61 -8.09
N LEU A 94 8.47 0.44 -7.63
CA LEU A 94 9.80 0.77 -8.13
C LEU A 94 10.77 -0.42 -7.99
N LYS A 95 10.79 -1.06 -6.81
CA LYS A 95 11.67 -2.21 -6.56
C LYS A 95 11.35 -3.41 -7.46
N LEU A 96 10.07 -3.67 -7.70
CA LEU A 96 9.63 -4.74 -8.61
C LEU A 96 10.03 -4.43 -10.05
N THR A 97 9.89 -3.17 -10.50
CA THR A 97 10.28 -2.75 -11.85
C THR A 97 11.79 -2.78 -12.07
N GLU A 98 12.60 -2.31 -11.13
CA GLU A 98 14.08 -2.38 -11.19
C GLU A 98 14.57 -3.81 -11.40
N LYS A 99 13.98 -4.77 -10.68
CA LYS A 99 14.36 -6.18 -10.80
C LYS A 99 13.93 -6.81 -12.12
N VAL A 100 12.82 -6.38 -12.72
CA VAL A 100 12.39 -6.85 -14.05
C VAL A 100 13.36 -6.40 -15.14
N ILE A 101 13.89 -5.18 -15.07
CA ILE A 101 14.85 -4.65 -16.06
C ILE A 101 16.18 -5.42 -16.01
N LEU A 102 16.64 -5.80 -14.82
CA LEU A 102 17.87 -6.59 -14.66
C LEU A 102 17.79 -8.00 -15.26
N ILE A 103 16.60 -8.58 -15.35
CA ILE A 103 16.41 -9.97 -15.82
C ILE A 103 16.37 -10.03 -17.35
N ASP A 104 16.08 -8.94 -18.04
CA ASP A 104 15.85 -8.95 -19.49
C ASP A 104 16.83 -8.04 -20.25
N PRO A 105 18.11 -8.44 -20.42
CA PRO A 105 18.99 -7.76 -21.36
C PRO A 105 18.41 -7.98 -22.76
N LEU A 106 17.93 -6.90 -23.40
CA LEU A 106 17.46 -6.90 -24.79
C LEU A 106 18.43 -7.72 -25.65
N PRO A 107 17.95 -8.72 -26.42
CA PRO A 107 18.83 -9.45 -27.32
C PRO A 107 19.51 -8.46 -28.26
N LYS A 108 20.85 -8.47 -28.29
CA LYS A 108 21.65 -7.67 -29.22
C LYS A 108 21.16 -7.93 -30.65
N ARG A 109 20.32 -7.04 -31.17
CA ARG A 109 19.88 -7.10 -32.56
C ARG A 109 21.06 -6.73 -33.44
N ASN A 110 21.70 -7.74 -34.02
CA ASN A 110 22.69 -7.57 -35.08
C ASN A 110 21.95 -7.14 -36.36
N PHE A 111 21.60 -5.87 -36.47
CA PHE A 111 21.10 -5.30 -37.71
C PHE A 111 22.25 -5.35 -38.74
N LYS A 112 22.15 -6.26 -39.71
CA LYS A 112 22.97 -6.21 -40.92
C LYS A 112 22.18 -5.45 -41.98
N LEU A 113 22.71 -4.33 -42.43
CA LEU A 113 22.17 -3.58 -43.56
C LEU A 113 22.34 -4.43 -44.84
N PRO A 114 21.32 -4.51 -45.72
CA PRO A 114 21.50 -5.11 -47.04
C PRO A 114 22.54 -4.31 -47.81
N GLN A 115 23.52 -5.00 -48.39
CA GLN A 115 24.47 -4.37 -49.31
C GLN A 115 23.75 -4.13 -50.65
N LEU A 116 23.82 -2.88 -51.13
CA LEU A 116 23.30 -2.44 -52.43
C LEU A 116 24.12 -3.02 -53.58
#